data_AF-A0AAN4RLS0-F1
#
_entry.id   AF-A0AAN4RLS0-F1
#
_cell.length_a   1.000
_cell.length_b   1.000
_cell.length_c   1.000
_cell.angle_alpha   90.00
_cell.angle_beta   90.00
_cell.angle_gamma   90.00
#
_symmetry.space_group_name_H-M   'P 1'
#
loop_
_entity.id
_entity.type
_entity.pdbx_description
1 polymer ?
#
loop_
_entity_poly.entity_id
_entity_poly.type
_entity_poly.pdbx_seq_one_letter_code
_entity_poly.pdbx_strand_id
1 'polypeptide(L)'
;MDNKRKINAQAMGHNGPIDFEVSVDNNQVTDLEIKRHSETSGIFDQVADKLRTDVLENQSFEIDAISGATVMSEAILESADQAVKKEGVQLPDKAKAQERYEEELQADVVVIGGGEAGLVAAAKLLTAGKKVVLLEKNGYLGGATI
;
A
#
# COMPACT_ATOMS: atom_id res chain seq x y z
N MET A 1 -15.59 20.73 21.14
CA MET A 1 -14.17 21.04 21.31
C MET A 1 -13.48 20.29 20.19
N ASP A 2 -12.99 20.98 19.17
CA ASP A 2 -12.36 20.35 18.02
C ASP A 2 -10.95 19.93 18.43
N ASN A 3 -10.74 18.63 18.66
CA ASN A 3 -9.47 18.11 19.18
C ASN A 3 -8.52 17.78 18.02
N LYS A 4 -8.33 18.75 17.11
CA LYS A 4 -7.49 18.65 15.92
C LYS A 4 -6.01 18.63 16.31
N ARG A 5 -5.32 17.57 15.92
CA ARG A 5 -3.90 17.34 16.20
C ARG A 5 -3.17 17.00 14.90
N LYS A 6 -1.99 17.56 14.74
CA LYS A 6 -1.03 17.24 13.67
C LYS A 6 0.18 16.59 14.33
N ILE A 7 0.45 15.34 13.98
CA ILE A 7 1.45 14.50 14.62
C ILE A 7 2.52 14.21 13.58
N ASN A 8 3.71 14.76 13.78
CA ASN A 8 4.85 14.53 12.90
C ASN A 8 5.57 13.24 13.30
N ALA A 9 5.89 12.42 12.31
CA ALA A 9 6.60 11.16 12.50
C ALA A 9 7.60 10.94 11.37
N GLN A 10 8.55 10.06 11.64
CA GLN A 10 9.57 9.64 10.68
C GLN A 10 9.62 8.12 10.63
N ALA A 11 9.59 7.57 9.43
CA ALA A 11 9.76 6.15 9.16
C ALA A 11 11.08 5.91 8.42
N MET A 12 11.64 4.72 8.56
CA MET A 12 12.79 4.28 7.75
C MET A 12 12.30 3.42 6.59
N GLY A 13 12.30 3.97 5.38
CA GLY A 13 12.00 3.24 4.15
C GLY A 13 13.17 2.38 3.69
N HIS A 14 13.02 1.76 2.51
CA HIS A 14 14.07 0.98 1.87
C HIS A 14 15.25 1.86 1.44
N ASN A 15 14.96 3.03 0.85
CA ASN A 15 15.98 3.92 0.29
C ASN A 15 16.39 5.05 1.25
N GLY A 16 15.75 5.17 2.41
CA GLY A 16 16.10 6.16 3.43
C GLY A 16 14.91 6.66 4.24
N PRO A 17 15.09 7.76 5.00
CA PRO A 17 14.06 8.29 5.87
C PRO A 17 12.89 8.89 5.09
N ILE A 18 11.70 8.75 5.68
CA ILE A 18 10.42 9.27 5.19
C ILE A 18 9.81 10.09 6.32
N ASP A 19 9.66 11.40 6.10
CA ASP A 19 9.03 12.32 7.04
C ASP A 19 7.56 12.50 6.65
N PHE A 20 6.64 12.34 7.60
CA PHE A 20 5.20 12.44 7.35
C PHE A 20 4.43 13.04 8.54
N GLU A 21 3.23 13.54 8.26
CA GLU A 21 2.31 14.13 9.23
C GLU A 21 1.00 13.33 9.23
N VAL A 22 0.55 12.91 10.42
CA VAL A 22 -0.77 12.33 10.63
C VAL A 22 -1.68 13.40 11.22
N SER A 23 -2.77 13.71 10.54
CA SER A 23 -3.81 14.60 11.06
C SER A 23 -4.90 13.78 11.73
N VAL A 24 -5.25 14.14 12.97
CA VAL A 24 -6.28 13.48 13.77
C VAL A 24 -7.30 14.52 14.23
N ASP A 25 -8.59 14.23 14.08
CA ASP A 25 -9.68 15.02 14.65
C ASP A 25 -10.67 14.11 15.38
N ASN A 26 -11.00 14.44 16.63
CA ASN A 26 -11.90 13.65 17.47
C ASN A 26 -11.56 12.14 17.46
N ASN A 27 -10.27 11.82 17.62
CA ASN A 27 -9.70 10.45 17.58
C ASN A 27 -9.87 9.70 16.26
N GLN A 28 -10.20 10.39 15.16
CA GLN A 28 -10.23 9.83 13.82
C GLN A 28 -9.07 10.39 13.01
N VAL A 29 -8.39 9.53 12.25
CA VAL A 29 -7.39 9.99 11.27
C VAL A 29 -8.14 10.70 10.14
N THR A 30 -7.76 11.94 9.88
CA THR A 30 -8.34 12.77 8.80
C THR A 30 -7.37 12.96 7.64
N ASP A 31 -6.07 12.75 7.86
CA ASP A 31 -5.08 12.74 6.79
C ASP A 31 -3.79 12.01 7.19
N LEU A 32 -3.06 11.53 6.18
CA LEU A 32 -1.70 11.03 6.28
C LEU A 32 -0.91 11.64 5.11
N GLU A 33 -0.06 12.61 5.41
CA GLU A 33 0.65 13.40 4.42
C GLU A 33 2.15 13.13 4.48
N ILE A 34 2.73 12.62 3.40
CA ILE A 34 4.19 12.52 3.26
C ILE A 34 4.74 13.92 2.98
N LYS A 35 5.70 14.38 3.79
CA LYS A 35 6.40 15.66 3.59
C LYS A 35 7.69 15.49 2.80
N ARG A 36 8.41 14.39 3.03
CA ARG A 36 9.69 14.10 2.39
C ARG A 36 9.94 12.59 2.36
N HIS A 37 10.52 12.09 1.29
CA HIS A 37 10.96 10.70 1.18
C HIS A 37 12.25 10.59 0.37
N SER A 38 12.95 9.47 0.52
CA SER A 38 14.13 9.10 -0.29
C SER A 38 13.83 7.92 -1.25
N GLU A 39 12.57 7.52 -1.35
CA GLU A 39 12.09 6.43 -2.22
C GLU A 39 11.97 6.81 -3.70
N THR A 40 11.75 5.82 -4.55
CA THR A 40 11.55 6.00 -5.99
C THR A 40 10.23 6.72 -6.29
N SER A 41 10.28 7.97 -6.76
CA SER A 41 9.12 8.86 -6.90
C SER A 41 7.93 8.28 -7.70
N GLY A 42 8.16 7.42 -8.71
CA GLY A 42 7.08 6.84 -9.51
C GLY A 42 6.26 5.75 -8.80
N ILE A 43 6.91 4.93 -7.97
CA ILE A 43 6.26 3.88 -7.17
C ILE A 43 5.72 4.48 -5.87
N PHE A 44 6.47 5.43 -5.30
CA PHE A 44 6.18 6.04 -4.01
C PHE A 44 4.81 6.71 -3.97
N ASP A 45 4.51 7.59 -4.94
CA ASP A 45 3.28 8.39 -4.90
C ASP A 45 2.03 7.51 -4.92
N GLN A 46 2.02 6.47 -5.77
CA GLN A 46 0.90 5.52 -5.84
C GLN A 46 0.71 4.74 -4.54
N VAL A 47 1.82 4.32 -3.92
CA VAL A 47 1.81 3.58 -2.65
C VAL A 47 1.37 4.48 -1.50
N ALA A 48 1.89 5.72 -1.44
CA ALA A 48 1.55 6.69 -0.41
C ALA A 48 0.07 7.10 -0.47
N ASP A 49 -0.47 7.35 -1.66
CA ASP A 49 -1.88 7.70 -1.84
C ASP A 49 -2.81 6.53 -1.47
N LYS A 50 -2.41 5.29 -1.83
CA LYS A 50 -3.17 4.11 -1.45
C LYS A 50 -3.13 3.85 0.07
N LEU A 51 -1.97 3.96 0.71
CA LEU A 51 -1.84 3.86 2.17
C LEU A 51 -2.68 4.93 2.87
N ARG A 52 -2.63 6.19 2.41
CA ARG A 52 -3.46 7.28 2.95
C ARG A 52 -4.94 6.89 2.88
N THR A 53 -5.40 6.43 1.72
CA THR A 53 -6.80 6.03 1.50
C THR A 53 -7.19 4.88 2.43
N ASP A 54 -6.39 3.82 2.47
CA ASP A 54 -6.67 2.64 3.28
C ASP A 54 -6.71 2.98 4.78
N VAL A 55 -5.79 3.83 5.28
CA VAL A 55 -5.80 4.31 6.68
C VAL A 55 -7.03 5.15 6.97
N LEU A 56 -7.43 6.06 6.07
CA LEU A 56 -8.62 6.90 6.25
C LEU A 56 -9.91 6.08 6.25
N GLU A 57 -10.01 5.08 5.38
CA GLU A 57 -11.21 4.24 5.30
C GLU A 57 -11.32 3.25 6.46
N ASN A 58 -10.20 2.66 6.86
CA ASN A 58 -10.18 1.69 7.95
C ASN A 58 -10.18 2.39 9.30
N GLN A 59 -9.60 3.59 9.43
CA GLN A 59 -9.29 4.21 10.72
C GLN A 59 -8.36 3.34 11.57
N SER A 60 -7.45 2.61 10.90
CA SER A 60 -6.46 1.73 11.52
C SER A 60 -5.16 1.77 10.73
N PHE A 61 -4.04 1.56 11.42
CA PHE A 61 -2.72 1.35 10.82
C PHE A 61 -2.39 -0.14 10.68
N GLU A 62 -3.22 -1.04 11.22
CA GLU A 62 -3.11 -2.50 11.05
C GLU A 62 -3.73 -2.94 9.72
N ILE A 63 -3.23 -2.38 8.63
CA ILE A 63 -3.62 -2.71 7.26
C ILE A 63 -2.47 -3.40 6.53
N ASP A 64 -2.78 -4.07 5.43
CA ASP A 64 -1.78 -4.81 4.65
C ASP A 64 -0.77 -3.87 3.99
N ALA A 65 0.49 -4.31 4.01
CA ALA A 65 1.57 -3.65 3.29
C ALA A 65 1.35 -3.72 1.77
N ILE A 66 1.72 -2.66 1.05
CA ILE A 66 1.54 -2.61 -0.39
C ILE A 66 2.66 -3.38 -1.07
N SER A 67 2.27 -4.27 -1.99
CA SER A 67 3.20 -5.07 -2.75
C SER A 67 4.12 -4.21 -3.62
N GLY A 68 5.40 -4.61 -3.71
CA GLY A 68 6.45 -3.82 -4.36
C GLY A 68 7.05 -2.71 -3.48
N ALA A 69 6.41 -2.41 -2.34
CA ALA A 69 6.82 -1.34 -1.43
C ALA A 69 6.68 -1.72 0.06
N THR A 70 6.74 -3.02 0.35
CA THR A 70 6.44 -3.61 1.67
C THR A 70 7.22 -2.94 2.81
N VAL A 71 8.54 -2.82 2.67
CA VAL A 71 9.43 -2.23 3.70
C VAL A 71 8.98 -0.82 4.09
N MET A 72 8.69 0.01 3.09
CA MET A 72 8.21 1.36 3.34
C MET A 72 6.81 1.35 3.94
N SER A 73 5.88 0.57 3.38
CA SER A 73 4.49 0.54 3.85
C SER A 73 4.42 0.15 5.32
N GLU A 74 5.11 -0.92 5.71
CA GLU A 74 5.18 -1.37 7.09
C GLU A 74 5.82 -0.30 7.99
N ALA A 75 6.92 0.32 7.54
CA ALA A 75 7.60 1.35 8.32
C ALA A 75 6.72 2.58 8.57
N ILE A 76 5.98 3.06 7.57
CA ILE A 76 5.05 4.18 7.72
C ILE A 76 3.91 3.81 8.68
N LEU A 77 3.27 2.66 8.49
CA LEU A 77 2.15 2.20 9.31
C LEU A 77 2.55 2.02 10.77
N GLU A 78 3.66 1.35 11.03
CA GLU A 78 4.18 1.15 12.39
C GLU A 78 4.55 2.48 13.04
N SER A 79 5.26 3.36 12.31
CA SER A 79 5.68 4.66 12.85
C SER A 79 4.49 5.57 13.12
N ALA A 80 3.45 5.51 12.29
CA ALA A 80 2.21 6.26 12.48
C ALA A 80 1.45 5.76 13.70
N ASP A 81 1.28 4.43 13.84
CA ASP A 81 0.63 3.81 14.98
C ASP A 81 1.32 4.17 16.30
N GLN A 82 2.66 4.06 16.34
CA GLN A 82 3.44 4.45 17.51
C GLN A 82 3.30 5.96 17.83
N ALA A 83 3.30 6.82 16.81
CA ALA A 83 3.20 8.27 17.00
C ALA A 83 1.83 8.67 17.56
N VAL A 84 0.73 8.13 17.02
CA VAL A 84 -0.60 8.44 17.54
C VAL A 84 -0.81 7.90 18.96
N LYS A 85 -0.28 6.70 19.27
CA LYS A 85 -0.35 6.09 20.61
C LYS A 85 0.41 6.92 21.65
N LYS A 86 1.59 7.45 21.30
CA LYS A 86 2.37 8.35 22.18
C LYS A 86 1.62 9.63 22.52
N GLU A 87 0.83 10.16 21.59
CA GLU A 87 -0.02 11.34 21.77
C GLU A 87 -1.38 11.03 22.44
N GLY A 88 -1.56 9.79 22.93
CA GLY A 88 -2.78 9.36 23.62
C GLY A 88 -4.02 9.31 22.72
N VAL A 89 -3.84 9.23 21.40
CA VAL A 89 -4.94 9.02 20.45
C VAL A 89 -5.36 7.56 20.53
N GLN A 90 -6.64 7.31 20.77
CA GLN A 90 -7.25 5.99 20.69
C GLN A 90 -8.14 5.97 19.45
N LEU A 91 -7.67 5.31 18.40
CA LEU A 91 -8.45 5.14 17.17
C LEU A 91 -9.71 4.31 17.44
N PRO A 92 -10.80 4.52 16.69
CA PRO A 92 -11.99 3.69 16.80
C PRO A 92 -11.66 2.23 16.44
N ASP A 93 -12.34 1.28 17.07
CA ASP A 93 -12.30 -0.15 16.68
C ASP A 93 -12.98 -0.32 15.31
N LYS A 94 -12.24 -0.02 14.26
CA LYS A 94 -12.56 -0.34 12.87
C LYS A 94 -11.30 -0.91 12.24
N ALA A 95 -11.23 -2.22 12.15
CA ALA A 95 -10.51 -2.85 11.05
C ALA A 95 -11.62 -3.32 10.11
N LYS A 96 -11.77 -2.75 8.90
CA LYS A 96 -12.68 -3.40 7.95
C LYS A 96 -12.06 -4.77 7.64
N ALA A 97 -12.89 -5.79 7.64
CA ALA A 97 -12.50 -7.07 7.09
C ALA A 97 -12.08 -6.85 5.64
N GLN A 98 -10.90 -7.32 5.28
CA GLN A 98 -10.36 -7.24 3.94
C GLN A 98 -11.36 -7.88 2.96
N GLU A 99 -11.90 -7.09 2.02
CA GLU A 99 -12.83 -7.63 1.03
C GLU A 99 -12.08 -8.62 0.14
N ARG A 100 -12.37 -9.91 0.30
CA ARG A 100 -11.89 -10.96 -0.60
C ARG A 100 -12.89 -11.13 -1.72
N TYR A 101 -12.44 -10.86 -2.94
CA TYR A 101 -13.16 -11.20 -4.14
C TYR A 101 -12.67 -12.58 -4.60
N GLU A 102 -13.59 -13.53 -4.72
CA GLU A 102 -13.33 -14.84 -5.31
C GLU A 102 -13.88 -14.85 -6.73
N GLU A 103 -13.01 -15.10 -7.70
CA GLU A 103 -13.40 -15.26 -9.11
C GLU A 103 -12.84 -16.58 -9.63
N GLU A 104 -13.69 -17.36 -10.31
CA GLU A 104 -13.28 -18.60 -10.96
C GLU A 104 -13.04 -18.37 -12.45
N LEU A 105 -11.77 -18.49 -12.86
CA LEU A 105 -11.34 -18.31 -14.23
C LEU A 105 -10.83 -19.62 -14.82
N GLN A 106 -11.35 -20.01 -15.98
CA GLN A 106 -10.81 -21.15 -16.74
C GLN A 106 -9.68 -20.67 -17.67
N ALA A 107 -8.53 -21.32 -17.62
CA ALA A 107 -7.37 -21.03 -18.46
C ALA A 107 -6.66 -22.34 -18.85
N ASP A 108 -5.95 -22.32 -19.99
CA ASP A 108 -5.01 -23.38 -20.34
C ASP A 108 -3.72 -23.25 -19.52
N VAL A 109 -3.30 -22.01 -19.23
CA VAL A 109 -2.09 -21.69 -18.47
C VAL A 109 -2.33 -20.48 -17.57
N VAL A 110 -1.83 -20.57 -16.34
CA VAL A 110 -1.77 -19.45 -15.39
C VAL A 110 -0.33 -18.97 -15.27
N VAL A 111 -0.11 -17.66 -15.45
CA VAL A 111 1.18 -16.99 -15.27
C VAL A 111 1.12 -16.19 -13.97
N ILE A 112 2.07 -16.43 -13.07
CA ILE A 112 2.17 -15.72 -11.78
C ILE A 112 3.30 -14.69 -11.89
N GLY A 113 2.96 -13.41 -11.74
CA GLY A 113 3.86 -12.27 -11.86
C GLY A 113 3.76 -11.58 -13.21
N GLY A 114 3.48 -10.28 -13.18
CA GLY A 114 3.35 -9.36 -14.32
C GLY A 114 4.62 -8.60 -14.66
N GLY A 115 5.80 -9.07 -14.24
CA GLY A 115 7.10 -8.54 -14.66
C GLY A 115 7.47 -8.93 -16.10
N GLU A 116 8.66 -8.52 -16.56
CA GLU A 116 9.13 -8.79 -17.94
C GLU A 116 9.03 -10.26 -18.34
N ALA A 117 9.55 -11.16 -17.51
CA ALA A 117 9.54 -12.59 -17.80
C ALA A 117 8.10 -13.14 -17.91
N GLY A 118 7.22 -12.70 -17.01
CA GLY A 118 5.81 -13.11 -17.01
C GLY A 118 5.05 -12.59 -18.23
N LEU A 119 5.25 -11.32 -18.59
CA LEU A 119 4.64 -10.73 -19.79
C LEU A 119 5.15 -11.38 -21.07
N VAL A 120 6.46 -11.65 -21.19
CA VAL A 120 7.04 -12.34 -22.35
C VAL A 120 6.51 -13.78 -22.45
N ALA A 121 6.43 -14.49 -21.34
CA ALA A 121 5.86 -15.84 -21.30
C ALA A 121 4.38 -15.84 -21.71
N ALA A 122 3.58 -14.93 -21.14
CA ALA A 122 2.17 -14.78 -21.46
C ALA A 122 1.96 -14.44 -22.94
N ALA A 123 2.73 -13.48 -23.47
CA ALA A 123 2.70 -13.11 -24.89
C ALA A 123 3.00 -14.31 -25.78
N LYS A 124 4.03 -15.11 -25.45
CA LYS A 124 4.38 -16.31 -26.22
C LYS A 124 3.27 -17.35 -26.20
N LEU A 125 2.64 -17.59 -25.05
CA LEU A 125 1.54 -18.54 -24.91
C LEU A 125 0.28 -18.08 -25.67
N LEU A 126 -0.03 -16.78 -25.63
CA LEU A 126 -1.10 -16.19 -26.43
C LEU A 126 -0.85 -16.38 -27.93
N THR A 127 0.39 -16.17 -28.41
CA THR A 127 0.73 -16.44 -29.82
C THR A 127 0.63 -17.92 -30.20
N ALA A 128 0.71 -18.83 -29.23
CA ALA A 128 0.51 -20.26 -29.42
C ALA A 128 -0.98 -20.68 -29.31
N GLY A 129 -1.91 -19.72 -29.23
CA GLY A 129 -3.35 -19.95 -29.17
C GLY A 129 -3.84 -20.47 -27.82
N LYS A 130 -3.08 -20.27 -26.73
CA LYS A 130 -3.49 -20.65 -25.38
C LYS A 130 -4.34 -19.57 -24.73
N LYS A 131 -5.33 -19.97 -23.94
CA LYS A 131 -6.05 -19.09 -23.01
C LYS A 131 -5.19 -18.89 -21.77
N VAL A 132 -4.66 -17.68 -21.59
CA VAL A 132 -3.73 -17.35 -20.49
C VAL A 132 -4.41 -16.43 -19.49
N VAL A 133 -4.29 -16.77 -18.21
CA VAL A 133 -4.60 -15.86 -17.09
C VAL A 133 -3.28 -15.43 -16.47
N LEU A 134 -3.05 -14.13 -16.35
CA LEU A 134 -1.90 -13.57 -15.66
C LEU A 134 -2.35 -12.96 -14.34
N LEU A 135 -1.70 -13.34 -13.25
CA LEU A 135 -1.97 -12.83 -11.91
C LEU A 135 -0.79 -11.97 -11.46
N GLU A 136 -1.09 -10.75 -11.03
CA GLU A 136 -0.14 -9.82 -10.43
C GLU A 136 -0.73 -9.31 -9.12
N LYS A 137 0.12 -9.27 -8.09
CA LYS A 137 -0.25 -8.79 -6.76
C LYS A 137 -0.22 -7.26 -6.68
N ASN A 138 0.65 -6.63 -7.47
CA ASN A 138 0.75 -5.17 -7.57
C ASN A 138 -0.45 -4.58 -8.33
N GLY A 139 -0.75 -3.29 -8.09
CA GLY A 139 -1.73 -2.54 -8.87
C GLY A 139 -1.25 -2.15 -10.28
N TYR A 140 -0.09 -2.65 -10.70
CA TYR A 140 0.59 -2.30 -11.95
C TYR A 140 1.42 -3.49 -12.48
N LEU A 141 1.71 -3.49 -13.78
CA LEU A 141 2.58 -4.46 -14.45
C LEU A 141 4.01 -3.90 -14.60
N GLY A 142 4.98 -4.78 -14.86
CA GLY A 142 6.37 -4.41 -15.15
C GLY A 142 7.38 -4.83 -14.09
N GLY A 143 6.93 -5.13 -12.87
CA GLY A 143 7.81 -5.64 -11.81
C GLY A 143 8.92 -4.63 -11.45
N ALA A 144 10.18 -5.07 -11.45
CA ALA A 144 11.34 -4.25 -11.09
C ALA A 144 11.80 -3.28 -12.19
N THR A 145 11.17 -3.31 -13.37
CA THR A 145 11.62 -2.52 -14.53
C THR A 145 10.88 -1.20 -14.73
N ILE A 146 9.95 -0.88 -13.84
CA ILE A 146 9.18 0.37 -13.86
C ILE A 146 9.56 1.31 -12.72
#